data_AF-A0A9E2BVT3-F1
#
_entry.id   AF-A0A9E2BVT3-F1
#
_cell.length_a   1.000
_cell.length_b   1.000
_cell.length_c   1.000
_cell.angle_alpha   90.00
_cell.angle_beta   90.00
_cell.angle_gamma   90.00
#
_symmetry.space_group_name_H-M   'P 1'
#
loop_
_entity.id
_entity.type
_entity.pdbx_description
1 polymer ?
#
loop_
_entity_poly.entity_id
_entity_poly.type
_entity_poly.pdbx_seq_one_letter_code
_entity_poly.pdbx_strand_id
1 'polypeptide(L)'
;MKRVKKTDLRDLFLSLILGIGFSGIMGFLTGLRVLDMTPDLAADFRNIFFLLISSMYLYAILGAAVGLLLWIFIWILSRITSGGFHGRKFVSPWVTLYLISAGALSVYFALTRQDLRTGNFDNALLLGYYLTVLIFGILLIRSARPQTNKLTGKRNRLTLGRFWGILLLYIVILVGVTLVSTNSRDNAATLGDPAEIKAALEEPNADVRIAIIGWDGGEWSVIEDLLQRGYLPNLQKMIDNGVSAPFRSLPSTKSPLVWTSIATGKVPAKHGIIDFGSFQFPGMVNNFAVYPDGLGYYRLISRFMRKADLPVTSSTRRCQSFWNILTDAEISTGIVGWWASWPAEPIDGFIVSDRFTYTLFNPNASAQTLQFGQTYPPDALEEVSQFCRIPDSITEEEYARFMPLTRGQVVHPASWEQNQYQDWNPLYQFRLAYTAAESFKEAGLYLYEKHRPSMFGIYFQGIDMVSHFFWQYYRPFDYIDVPQSDVEAFG
;
A
#
# COMPACT_ATOMS: atom_id res chain seq x y z
N MET A 1 32.13 34.97 41.00
CA MET A 1 31.14 33.99 40.45
C MET A 1 30.91 34.27 38.97
N LYS A 2 31.29 33.35 38.06
CA LYS A 2 31.00 33.49 36.62
C LYS A 2 29.51 33.20 36.40
N ARG A 3 28.75 34.17 35.89
CA ARG A 3 27.34 34.01 35.50
C ARG A 3 27.21 32.81 34.55
N VAL A 4 26.48 31.79 35.00
CA VAL A 4 26.06 30.64 34.18
C VAL A 4 25.20 31.18 33.04
N LYS A 5 25.62 30.99 31.79
CA LYS A 5 24.79 31.30 30.63
C LYS A 5 23.72 30.20 30.52
N LYS A 6 22.47 30.56 30.79
CA LYS A 6 21.29 29.73 30.53
C LYS A 6 21.25 29.38 29.04
N THR A 7 20.77 28.19 28.69
CA THR A 7 20.37 27.79 27.33
C THR A 7 19.53 28.91 26.70
N ASP A 8 19.97 29.41 25.55
CA ASP A 8 19.42 30.60 24.89
C ASP A 8 18.52 30.18 23.71
N LEU A 9 17.67 31.08 23.21
CA LEU A 9 16.85 30.89 22.00
C LEU A 9 17.68 30.45 20.78
N ARG A 10 18.98 30.78 20.78
CA ARG A 10 19.95 30.34 19.78
C ARG A 10 20.16 28.82 19.77
N ASP A 11 20.09 28.17 20.92
CA ASP A 11 20.25 26.71 21.03
C ASP A 11 18.99 26.00 20.52
N LEU A 12 17.81 26.59 20.71
CA LEU A 12 16.56 26.10 20.11
C LEU A 12 16.62 26.21 18.59
N PHE A 13 17.01 27.37 18.06
CA PHE A 13 17.14 27.59 16.63
C PHE A 13 18.11 26.60 15.99
N LEU A 14 19.25 26.35 16.65
CA LEU A 14 20.23 25.37 16.18
C LEU A 14 19.70 23.93 16.27
N SER A 15 18.98 23.57 17.34
CA SER A 15 18.33 22.26 17.48
C SER A 15 17.29 21.99 16.40
N LEU A 16 16.47 22.99 16.07
CA LEU A 16 15.48 22.93 15.00
C LEU A 16 16.16 22.77 13.63
N ILE A 17 17.19 23.57 13.32
CA ILE A 17 17.92 23.45 12.05
C ILE A 17 18.55 22.06 11.90
N LEU A 18 19.20 21.56 12.96
CA LEU A 18 19.83 20.24 12.93
C LEU A 18 18.80 19.12 12.80
N GLY A 19 17.68 19.22 13.51
CA GLY A 19 16.56 18.28 13.42
C GLY A 19 15.94 18.24 12.02
N ILE A 20 15.60 19.41 11.47
CA ILE A 20 15.06 19.58 10.11
C ILE A 20 16.03 19.03 9.07
N GLY A 21 17.30 19.44 9.12
CA GLY A 21 18.30 19.06 8.12
C GLY A 21 18.59 17.55 8.14
N PHE A 22 18.83 16.96 9.32
CA PHE A 22 19.17 15.54 9.42
C PHE A 22 17.98 14.65 9.07
N SER A 23 16.79 14.98 9.57
CA SER A 23 15.58 14.21 9.25
C SER A 23 15.19 14.40 7.79
N GLY A 24 15.33 15.60 7.21
CA GLY A 24 15.13 15.83 5.78
C GLY A 24 16.02 14.92 4.91
N ILE A 25 17.31 14.78 5.26
CA ILE A 25 18.21 13.83 4.60
C ILE A 25 17.69 12.39 4.72
N MET A 26 17.18 12.00 5.89
CA MET A 26 16.54 10.68 6.05
C MET A 26 15.34 10.50 5.13
N GLY A 27 14.46 11.51 5.05
CA GLY A 27 13.32 11.47 4.14
C GLY A 27 13.75 11.36 2.68
N PHE A 28 14.81 12.05 2.27
CA PHE A 28 15.38 11.91 0.93
C PHE A 28 15.87 10.48 0.65
N LEU A 29 16.60 9.88 1.59
CA LEU A 29 17.09 8.50 1.47
C LEU A 29 15.96 7.47 1.49
N THR A 30 14.92 7.70 2.29
CA THR A 30 13.70 6.88 2.27
C THR A 30 13.02 6.98 0.89
N GLY A 31 12.97 8.17 0.30
CA GLY A 31 12.47 8.36 -1.07
C GLY A 31 13.30 7.61 -2.12
N LEU A 32 14.64 7.62 -2.00
CA LEU A 32 15.51 6.80 -2.86
C LEU A 32 15.25 5.30 -2.67
N ARG A 33 14.99 4.86 -1.43
CA ARG A 33 14.65 3.46 -1.18
C ARG A 33 13.31 3.07 -1.82
N VAL A 34 12.33 3.98 -1.83
CA VAL A 34 11.06 3.75 -2.54
C VAL A 34 11.30 3.63 -4.05
N LEU A 35 12.18 4.44 -4.64
CA LEU A 35 12.58 4.31 -6.06
C LEU A 35 13.26 2.97 -6.35
N ASP A 36 14.12 2.51 -5.46
CA ASP A 36 14.81 1.21 -5.58
C ASP A 36 13.83 0.03 -5.48
N MET A 37 12.88 0.10 -4.54
CA MET A 37 11.80 -0.90 -4.41
C MET A 37 10.77 -0.85 -5.55
N THR A 38 10.66 0.31 -6.21
CA THR A 38 9.65 0.58 -7.25
C THR A 38 10.32 1.23 -8.48
N PRO A 39 11.14 0.48 -9.25
CA PRO A 39 12.01 1.05 -10.30
C PRO A 39 11.25 1.78 -11.41
N ASP A 40 9.98 1.45 -11.64
CA ASP A 40 9.13 2.12 -12.62
C ASP A 40 8.85 3.59 -12.30
N LEU A 41 8.96 4.01 -11.03
CA LEU A 41 8.86 5.42 -10.67
C LEU A 41 9.99 6.23 -11.32
N ALA A 42 11.15 5.61 -11.54
CA ALA A 42 12.28 6.27 -12.18
C ALA A 42 12.06 6.55 -13.68
N ALA A 43 10.97 6.05 -14.29
CA ALA A 43 10.67 6.31 -15.69
C ALA A 43 10.10 7.71 -15.96
N ASP A 44 9.60 8.42 -14.94
CA ASP A 44 9.10 9.80 -15.07
C ASP A 44 9.75 10.72 -14.04
N PHE A 45 10.35 11.81 -14.50
CA PHE A 45 11.02 12.79 -13.64
C PHE A 45 10.09 13.37 -12.56
N ARG A 46 8.78 13.52 -12.84
CA ARG A 46 7.79 14.00 -11.87
C ARG A 46 7.68 13.04 -10.69
N ASN A 47 7.68 11.74 -10.93
CA ASN A 47 7.65 10.74 -9.85
C ASN A 47 8.89 10.87 -8.96
N ILE A 48 10.08 10.94 -9.55
CA ILE A 48 11.34 11.12 -8.81
C ILE A 48 11.30 12.41 -7.99
N PHE A 49 10.99 13.54 -8.63
CA PHE A 49 10.99 14.85 -8.01
C PHE A 49 10.02 14.95 -6.83
N PHE A 50 8.74 14.61 -7.06
CA PHE A 50 7.72 14.71 -6.04
C PHE A 50 7.91 13.68 -4.92
N LEU A 51 8.34 12.46 -5.23
CA LEU A 51 8.66 11.46 -4.19
C LEU A 51 9.77 11.93 -3.25
N LEU A 52 10.88 12.42 -3.81
CA LEU A 52 12.05 12.84 -3.02
C LEU A 52 11.74 14.09 -2.20
N ILE A 53 11.07 15.09 -2.79
CA ILE A 53 10.72 16.32 -2.08
C ILE A 53 9.66 16.06 -1.03
N SER A 54 8.60 15.31 -1.34
CA SER A 54 7.55 15.00 -0.37
C SER A 54 8.10 14.18 0.79
N SER A 55 8.96 13.19 0.53
CA SER A 55 9.59 12.41 1.60
C SER A 55 10.55 13.27 2.44
N MET A 56 11.37 14.11 1.82
CA MET A 56 12.26 15.05 2.52
C MET A 56 11.45 16.05 3.38
N TYR A 57 10.37 16.61 2.84
CA TYR A 57 9.51 17.56 3.53
C TYR A 57 8.80 16.91 4.73
N LEU A 58 8.29 15.69 4.54
CA LEU A 58 7.63 14.91 5.58
C LEU A 58 8.55 14.65 6.78
N TYR A 59 9.78 14.21 6.51
CA TYR A 59 10.75 14.00 7.59
C TYR A 59 11.31 15.31 8.15
N ALA A 60 11.39 16.38 7.36
CA ALA A 60 11.81 17.70 7.86
C ALA A 60 10.85 18.23 8.95
N ILE A 61 9.53 18.06 8.76
CA ILE A 61 8.51 18.41 9.77
C ILE A 61 8.73 17.60 11.06
N LEU A 62 8.92 16.29 10.93
CA LEU A 62 9.22 15.43 12.07
C LEU A 62 10.52 15.86 12.77
N GLY A 63 11.54 16.18 11.99
CA GLY A 63 12.81 16.68 12.48
C GLY A 63 12.70 17.97 13.28
N ALA A 64 11.81 18.88 12.89
CA ALA A 64 11.50 20.07 13.67
C ALA A 64 10.88 19.70 15.04
N ALA A 65 9.94 18.75 15.07
CA ALA A 65 9.32 18.29 16.30
C ALA A 65 10.34 17.59 17.22
N VAL A 66 11.18 16.69 16.68
CA VAL A 66 12.25 16.02 17.43
C VAL A 66 13.28 17.03 17.94
N GLY A 67 13.67 17.99 17.11
CA GLY A 67 14.58 19.08 17.50
C GLY A 67 14.03 19.93 18.64
N LEU A 68 12.73 20.23 18.63
CA LEU A 68 12.05 20.93 19.72
C LEU A 68 12.03 20.09 21.01
N LEU A 69 11.62 18.82 20.92
CA LEU A 69 11.54 17.92 22.08
C LEU A 69 12.90 17.67 22.73
N LEU A 70 13.95 17.46 21.93
CA LEU A 70 15.31 17.32 22.43
C LEU A 70 15.82 18.59 23.09
N TRP A 71 15.49 19.77 22.54
CA TRP A 71 15.82 21.03 23.17
C TRP A 71 15.11 21.16 24.54
N ILE A 72 13.81 20.85 24.62
CA ILE A 72 13.05 20.84 25.88
C ILE A 72 13.69 19.87 26.88
N PHE A 73 14.03 18.65 26.45
CA PHE A 73 14.65 17.65 27.30
C PHE A 73 16.00 18.11 27.85
N ILE A 74 16.89 18.64 27.00
CA ILE A 74 18.19 19.17 27.41
C ILE A 74 18.01 20.39 28.31
N TRP A 75 17.02 21.24 28.04
CA TRP A 75 16.67 22.37 28.88
C TRP A 75 16.25 21.92 30.29
N ILE A 76 15.36 20.92 30.41
CA ILE A 76 14.94 20.33 31.69
C ILE A 76 16.14 19.70 32.42
N LEU A 77 16.90 18.86 31.74
CA LEU A 77 18.06 18.18 32.31
C LEU A 77 19.09 19.18 32.86
N SER A 78 19.35 20.26 32.11
CA SER A 78 20.26 21.32 32.54
C SER A 78 19.81 22.05 33.82
N ARG A 79 18.51 22.04 34.12
CA ARG A 79 17.94 22.61 35.35
C ARG A 79 18.05 21.68 36.54
N ILE A 80 18.03 20.37 36.31
CA ILE A 80 18.11 19.33 37.34
C ILE A 80 19.57 19.09 37.75
N THR A 81 20.52 19.10 36.82
CA THR A 81 21.92 18.68 37.07
C THR A 81 22.84 19.81 37.54
N SER A 82 22.44 20.59 38.55
CA SER A 82 23.05 21.86 39.00
C SER A 82 24.53 21.83 39.51
N GLY A 83 25.36 20.83 39.18
CA GLY A 83 26.74 20.71 39.69
C GLY A 83 27.84 20.23 38.72
N GLY A 84 27.59 19.40 37.71
CA GLY A 84 28.69 18.65 37.04
C GLY A 84 29.15 19.15 35.67
N PHE A 85 28.28 19.77 34.87
CA PHE A 85 28.57 20.08 33.46
C PHE A 85 29.14 21.49 33.26
N HIS A 86 30.08 21.91 34.11
CA HIS A 86 30.62 23.27 34.16
C HIS A 86 31.60 23.65 33.03
N GLY A 87 31.60 22.92 31.91
CA GLY A 87 32.42 23.26 30.76
C GLY A 87 31.93 22.64 29.48
N ARG A 88 31.18 23.40 28.67
CA ARG A 88 31.43 23.65 27.23
C ARG A 88 30.21 24.31 26.59
N LYS A 89 30.42 25.52 26.06
CA LYS A 89 29.60 26.18 25.02
C LYS A 89 29.48 25.37 23.70
N PHE A 90 29.85 24.09 23.72
CA PHE A 90 30.12 23.22 22.59
C PHE A 90 29.63 21.78 22.83
N VAL A 91 28.84 21.51 23.88
CA VAL A 91 28.32 20.15 24.12
C VAL A 91 26.83 20.05 23.79
N SER A 92 26.02 21.06 24.11
CA SER A 92 24.57 21.02 23.84
C SER A 92 24.23 20.75 22.36
N PRO A 93 24.72 21.51 21.35
CA PRO A 93 24.35 21.25 19.96
C PRO A 93 24.90 19.96 19.37
N TRP A 94 26.02 19.48 19.92
CA TRP A 94 26.75 18.33 19.38
C TRP A 94 26.28 17.02 19.99
N VAL A 95 25.83 17.05 21.25
CA VAL A 95 25.06 15.96 21.85
C VAL A 95 23.68 15.90 21.19
N THR A 96 23.04 17.03 20.90
CA THR A 96 21.81 17.05 20.08
C THR A 96 22.07 16.48 18.69
N LEU A 97 23.12 16.89 18.00
CA LEU A 97 23.49 16.34 16.69
C LEU A 97 23.78 14.83 16.78
N TYR A 98 24.55 14.38 17.78
CA TYR A 98 24.86 12.97 17.98
C TYR A 98 23.62 12.14 18.28
N LEU A 99 22.72 12.61 19.15
CA LEU A 99 21.47 11.93 19.49
C LEU A 99 20.48 11.93 18.32
N ILE A 100 20.43 13.01 17.53
CA ILE A 100 19.66 13.06 16.28
C ILE A 100 20.25 12.10 15.27
N SER A 101 21.58 12.08 15.09
CA SER A 101 22.25 11.17 14.16
C SER A 101 22.09 9.72 14.56
N ALA A 102 22.24 9.38 15.85
CA ALA A 102 22.01 8.05 16.37
C ALA A 102 20.53 7.64 16.29
N GLY A 103 19.61 8.57 16.59
CA GLY A 103 18.17 8.37 16.50
C GLY A 103 17.73 8.10 15.06
N ALA A 104 18.14 8.93 14.11
CA ALA A 104 17.80 8.74 12.71
C ALA A 104 18.55 7.58 12.04
N LEU A 105 19.75 7.22 12.50
CA LEU A 105 20.39 5.96 12.12
C LEU A 105 19.60 4.74 12.66
N SER A 106 19.09 4.82 13.89
CA SER A 106 18.22 3.76 14.46
C SER A 106 16.89 3.68 13.72
N VAL A 107 16.31 4.82 13.34
CA VAL A 107 15.12 4.92 12.48
C VAL A 107 15.41 4.31 11.12
N TYR A 108 16.53 4.63 10.49
CA TYR A 108 16.95 4.03 9.22
C TYR A 108 17.09 2.51 9.31
N PHE A 109 17.76 2.01 10.35
CA PHE A 109 17.89 0.58 10.59
C PHE A 109 16.55 -0.10 10.89
N ALA A 110 15.62 0.60 11.54
CA ALA A 110 14.25 0.13 11.75
C ALA A 110 13.43 0.13 10.44
N LEU A 111 13.64 1.11 9.56
CA LEU A 111 13.02 1.20 8.22
C LEU A 111 13.55 0.12 7.26
N THR A 112 14.83 -0.25 7.40
CA THR A 112 15.52 -1.26 6.57
C THR A 112 15.46 -2.68 7.17
N ARG A 113 14.89 -2.83 8.37
CA ARG A 113 14.72 -4.13 9.06
C ARG A 113 13.93 -5.15 8.26
N GLN A 114 13.08 -4.72 7.32
CA GLN A 114 12.34 -5.66 6.46
C GLN A 114 13.26 -6.53 5.58
N ASP A 115 14.47 -6.07 5.23
CA ASP A 115 15.43 -6.81 4.39
C ASP A 115 16.54 -7.53 5.16
N LEU A 116 16.57 -7.47 6.50
CA LEU A 116 17.44 -8.35 7.28
C LEU A 116 17.07 -9.85 7.09
N ARG A 117 15.85 -10.14 6.61
CA ARG A 117 15.41 -11.50 6.26
C ARG A 117 15.75 -11.93 4.83
N THR A 118 15.99 -11.00 3.91
CA THR A 118 16.18 -11.29 2.48
C THR A 118 17.66 -11.18 2.04
N GLY A 119 18.52 -10.57 2.86
CA GLY A 119 19.98 -10.56 2.64
C GLY A 119 20.48 -9.66 1.51
N ASN A 120 19.58 -8.95 0.82
CA ASN A 120 19.93 -7.99 -0.24
C ASN A 120 20.22 -6.60 0.36
N PHE A 121 21.41 -6.44 0.94
CA PHE A 121 21.95 -5.11 1.24
C PHE A 121 22.65 -4.56 0.00
N ASP A 122 22.19 -3.42 -0.50
CA ASP A 122 22.89 -2.69 -1.56
C ASP A 122 24.06 -1.90 -0.95
N ASN A 123 25.16 -2.62 -0.68
CA ASN A 123 26.30 -2.16 0.10
C ASN A 123 26.95 -0.87 -0.45
N ALA A 124 26.79 -0.58 -1.74
CA ALA A 124 27.34 0.61 -2.38
C ALA A 124 26.62 1.91 -1.95
N LEU A 125 25.29 1.88 -1.85
CA LEU A 125 24.47 3.01 -1.40
C LEU A 125 24.67 3.28 0.09
N LEU A 126 24.75 2.21 0.90
CA LEU A 126 25.08 2.27 2.32
C LEU A 126 26.49 2.85 2.55
N LEU A 127 27.48 2.41 1.78
CA LEU A 127 28.84 2.92 1.85
C LEU A 127 28.91 4.40 1.46
N GLY A 128 28.20 4.81 0.40
CA GLY A 128 28.03 6.22 0.03
C GLY A 128 27.41 7.04 1.16
N TYR A 129 26.40 6.50 1.84
CA TYR A 129 25.76 7.14 2.99
C TYR A 129 26.69 7.25 4.22
N TYR A 130 27.42 6.19 4.56
CA TYR A 130 28.40 6.24 5.65
C TYR A 130 29.54 7.21 5.36
N LEU A 131 30.06 7.20 4.13
CA LEU A 131 31.10 8.13 3.71
C LEU A 131 30.60 9.57 3.74
N THR A 132 29.35 9.83 3.35
CA THR A 132 28.78 11.18 3.39
C THR A 132 28.51 11.66 4.82
N VAL A 133 27.98 10.84 5.72
CA VAL A 133 27.84 11.18 7.15
C VAL A 133 29.21 11.42 7.79
N LEU A 134 30.21 10.60 7.46
CA LEU A 134 31.58 10.73 7.96
C LEU A 134 32.25 12.01 7.43
N ILE A 135 32.19 12.27 6.12
CA ILE A 135 32.74 13.47 5.47
C ILE A 135 32.04 14.73 5.99
N PHE A 136 30.71 14.72 6.09
CA PHE A 136 29.95 15.84 6.63
C PHE A 136 30.31 16.09 8.10
N GLY A 137 30.39 15.04 8.92
CA GLY A 137 30.86 15.13 10.31
C GLY A 137 32.28 15.69 10.42
N ILE A 138 33.21 15.24 9.56
CA ILE A 138 34.59 15.75 9.50
C ILE A 138 34.62 17.23 9.07
N LEU A 139 33.81 17.63 8.09
CA LEU A 139 33.72 19.00 7.60
C LEU A 139 33.06 19.93 8.64
N LEU A 140 32.08 19.45 9.40
CA LEU A 140 31.49 20.18 10.54
C LEU A 140 32.50 20.34 11.67
N ILE A 141 33.24 19.28 12.01
CA ILE A 141 34.29 19.32 13.05
C ILE A 141 35.42 20.28 12.62
N ARG A 142 35.85 20.24 11.35
CA ARG A 142 36.91 21.12 10.82
C ARG A 142 36.45 22.56 10.70
N SER A 143 35.22 22.82 10.30
CA SER A 143 34.65 24.18 10.26
C SER A 143 34.35 24.75 11.65
N ALA A 144 34.18 23.89 12.66
CA ALA A 144 34.02 24.27 14.06
C ALA A 144 35.33 24.51 14.82
N ARG A 145 36.51 24.16 14.27
CA ARG A 145 37.80 24.48 14.90
C ARG A 145 38.13 25.97 14.66
N PRO A 146 38.21 26.82 15.69
CA PRO A 146 38.65 28.18 15.52
C PRO A 146 40.11 28.17 15.05
N GLN A 147 40.34 28.51 13.78
CA GLN A 147 41.70 28.73 13.30
C GLN A 147 42.18 30.10 13.80
N THR A 148 43.20 30.08 14.65
CA THR A 148 44.02 31.24 14.95
C THR A 148 44.93 31.47 13.76
N ASN A 149 44.74 32.59 13.08
CA ASN A 149 45.65 33.00 12.02
C ASN A 149 47.01 33.35 12.68
N LYS A 150 48.04 32.53 12.42
CA LYS A 150 49.34 32.61 13.11
C LYS A 150 50.03 33.98 12.96
N LEU A 151 49.68 34.74 11.93
CA LEU A 151 50.27 36.05 11.63
C LEU A 151 49.54 37.24 12.29
N THR A 152 48.27 37.12 12.67
CA THR A 152 47.45 38.28 13.08
C THR A 152 46.76 38.14 14.43
N GLY A 153 46.84 36.97 15.08
CA GLY A 153 46.28 36.73 16.41
C GLY A 153 44.74 36.79 16.50
N LYS A 154 44.04 37.20 15.45
CA LYS A 154 42.58 37.28 15.41
C LYS A 154 41.98 35.88 15.22
N ARG A 155 41.02 35.54 16.11
CA ARG A 155 40.13 34.37 15.95
C ARG A 155 39.17 34.64 14.80
N ASN A 156 39.22 33.85 13.73
CA ASN A 156 38.16 33.87 12.72
C ASN A 156 36.84 33.43 13.37
N ARG A 157 35.84 34.32 13.36
CA ARG A 157 34.45 33.94 13.65
C ARG A 157 33.87 33.25 12.43
N LEU A 158 33.01 32.25 12.69
CA LEU A 158 32.12 31.63 11.71
C LEU A 158 31.70 32.62 10.62
N THR A 159 32.10 32.41 9.37
CA THR A 159 31.36 33.03 8.27
C THR A 159 30.29 32.04 7.88
N LEU A 160 29.05 32.34 8.30
CA LEU A 160 27.83 31.58 8.00
C LEU A 160 27.77 31.18 6.51
N GLY A 161 28.29 32.03 5.61
CA GLY A 161 28.39 31.75 4.18
C GLY A 161 29.26 30.55 3.77
N ARG A 162 30.32 30.22 4.52
CA ARG A 162 31.14 29.01 4.23
C ARG A 162 30.40 27.72 4.57
N PHE A 163 29.62 27.73 5.64
CA PHE A 163 28.75 26.62 6.01
C PHE A 163 27.65 26.41 4.96
N TRP A 164 26.96 27.50 4.57
CA TRP A 164 25.92 27.44 3.54
C TRP A 164 26.48 27.04 2.17
N GLY A 165 27.68 27.50 1.79
CA GLY A 165 28.32 27.10 0.54
C GLY A 165 28.66 25.61 0.48
N ILE A 166 29.17 25.04 1.59
CA ILE A 166 29.45 23.60 1.69
C ILE A 166 28.16 22.78 1.67
N LEU A 167 27.12 23.24 2.36
CA LEU A 167 25.81 22.59 2.36
C LEU A 167 25.18 22.59 0.96
N LEU A 168 25.24 23.72 0.24
CA LEU A 168 24.73 23.83 -1.12
C LEU A 168 25.48 22.90 -2.09
N LEU A 169 26.81 22.88 -2.03
CA LEU A 169 27.64 21.98 -2.85
C LEU A 169 27.32 20.51 -2.56
N TYR A 170 27.11 20.16 -1.29
CA TYR A 170 26.72 18.82 -0.88
C TYR A 170 25.35 18.42 -1.42
N ILE A 171 24.35 19.31 -1.36
CA ILE A 171 23.02 19.10 -1.97
C ILE A 171 23.15 18.87 -3.47
N VAL A 172 23.97 19.68 -4.17
CA VAL A 172 24.21 19.54 -5.62
C VAL A 172 24.85 18.19 -5.96
N ILE A 173 25.84 17.74 -5.19
CA ILE A 173 26.48 16.43 -5.39
C ILE A 173 25.48 15.30 -5.13
N LEU A 174 24.69 15.39 -4.06
CA LEU A 174 23.68 14.38 -3.72
C LEU A 174 22.62 14.26 -4.82
N VAL A 175 22.12 15.40 -5.33
CA VAL A 175 21.18 15.46 -6.46
C VAL A 175 21.83 14.91 -7.73
N GLY A 176 23.10 15.28 -8.02
CA GLY A 176 23.83 14.79 -9.18
C GLY A 176 24.06 13.28 -9.16
N VAL A 177 24.50 12.72 -8.04
CA VAL A 177 24.64 11.26 -7.87
C VAL A 177 23.30 10.56 -8.02
N THR A 178 22.22 11.13 -7.46
CA THR A 178 20.86 10.61 -7.60
C THR A 178 20.46 10.50 -9.07
N LEU A 179 20.62 11.59 -9.82
CA LEU A 179 20.29 11.64 -11.26
C LEU A 179 21.10 10.65 -12.10
N VAL A 180 22.34 10.35 -11.70
CA VAL A 180 23.22 9.39 -12.39
C VAL A 180 22.92 7.93 -12.00
N SER A 181 22.50 7.70 -10.75
CA SER A 181 22.15 6.36 -10.25
C SER A 181 20.76 5.88 -10.70
N THR A 182 19.83 6.80 -10.97
CA THR A 182 18.54 6.50 -11.59
C THR A 182 18.70 6.42 -13.10
N ASN A 183 19.43 5.41 -13.59
CA ASN A 183 19.43 5.12 -15.02
C ASN A 183 18.05 4.53 -15.34
N SER A 184 17.15 5.37 -15.85
CA SER A 184 15.83 4.97 -16.34
C SER A 184 16.03 3.89 -17.39
N ARG A 185 15.72 2.63 -17.05
CA ARG A 185 15.32 1.68 -18.07
C ARG A 185 13.92 2.12 -18.46
N ASP A 186 13.75 2.53 -19.72
CA ASP A 186 12.47 2.84 -20.33
C ASP A 186 11.51 1.66 -20.14
N ASN A 187 10.73 1.72 -19.07
CA ASN A 187 9.59 0.87 -18.79
C ASN A 187 8.36 1.77 -18.61
N ALA A 188 8.24 2.81 -19.45
CA ALA A 188 6.94 3.44 -19.63
C ALA A 188 5.98 2.35 -20.08
N ALA A 189 4.86 2.23 -19.39
CA ALA A 189 3.77 1.38 -19.84
C ALA A 189 3.33 1.86 -21.23
N THR A 190 3.69 1.11 -22.26
CA THR A 190 3.05 1.23 -23.56
C THR A 190 1.69 0.56 -23.44
N LEU A 191 0.62 1.37 -23.47
CA LEU A 191 -0.68 0.87 -23.90
C LEU A 191 -0.45 0.24 -25.29
N GLY A 192 -1.01 -0.95 -25.54
CA GLY A 192 -0.82 -1.62 -26.83
C GLY A 192 -1.32 -0.72 -27.96
N ASP A 193 -0.68 -0.78 -29.13
CA ASP A 193 -1.20 -0.07 -30.30
C ASP A 193 -2.55 -0.69 -30.67
N PRO A 194 -3.68 0.05 -30.60
CA PRO A 194 -4.98 -0.50 -30.95
C PRO A 194 -5.03 -1.05 -32.37
N ALA A 195 -4.23 -0.49 -33.30
CA ALA A 195 -4.13 -1.01 -34.66
C ALA A 195 -3.44 -2.39 -34.71
N GLU A 196 -2.41 -2.61 -33.89
CA GLU A 196 -1.73 -3.92 -33.77
C GLU A 196 -2.65 -4.96 -33.14
N ILE A 197 -3.39 -4.59 -32.09
CA ILE A 197 -4.38 -5.46 -31.42
C ILE A 197 -5.47 -5.86 -32.42
N LYS A 198 -6.03 -4.88 -33.14
CA LYS A 198 -7.07 -5.13 -34.14
C LYS A 198 -6.55 -6.03 -35.26
N ALA A 199 -5.34 -5.79 -35.76
CA ALA A 199 -4.70 -6.64 -36.76
C ALA A 199 -4.49 -8.09 -36.28
N ALA A 200 -4.03 -8.27 -35.04
CA ALA A 200 -3.85 -9.61 -34.44
C ALA A 200 -5.17 -10.37 -34.25
N LEU A 201 -6.30 -9.65 -34.22
CA LEU A 201 -7.64 -10.19 -34.00
C LEU A 201 -8.54 -10.04 -35.24
N GLU A 202 -7.98 -9.86 -36.44
CA GLU A 202 -8.73 -9.61 -37.70
C GLU A 202 -9.71 -10.72 -38.09
N GLU A 203 -9.54 -11.95 -37.57
CA GLU A 203 -10.48 -13.07 -37.77
C GLU A 203 -10.94 -13.66 -36.41
N PRO A 204 -11.67 -12.91 -35.57
CA PRO A 204 -12.20 -13.48 -34.35
C PRO A 204 -13.33 -14.45 -34.73
N ASN A 205 -13.24 -15.70 -34.27
CA ASN A 205 -14.32 -16.65 -34.47
C ASN A 205 -15.55 -16.22 -33.66
N ALA A 206 -16.50 -15.55 -34.34
CA ALA A 206 -17.71 -15.00 -33.73
C ALA A 206 -18.63 -16.07 -33.10
N ASP A 207 -18.42 -17.35 -33.41
CA ASP A 207 -19.19 -18.45 -32.83
C ASP A 207 -18.67 -18.88 -31.45
N VAL A 208 -17.46 -18.46 -31.06
CA VAL A 208 -16.84 -18.84 -29.79
C VAL A 208 -17.25 -17.88 -28.70
N ARG A 209 -17.96 -18.38 -27.69
CA ARG A 209 -18.27 -17.65 -26.45
C ARG A 209 -17.42 -18.14 -25.29
N ILE A 210 -16.88 -17.19 -24.52
CA ILE A 210 -15.99 -17.45 -23.40
C ILE A 210 -16.63 -16.97 -22.11
N ALA A 211 -16.67 -17.83 -21.11
CA ALA A 211 -17.02 -17.47 -19.74
C ALA A 211 -15.83 -17.72 -18.81
N ILE A 212 -15.43 -16.72 -18.04
CA ILE A 212 -14.40 -16.82 -17.00
C ILE A 212 -15.08 -16.66 -15.64
N ILE A 213 -14.95 -17.67 -14.79
CA ILE A 213 -15.50 -17.66 -13.44
C ILE A 213 -14.33 -17.70 -12.46
N GLY A 214 -14.13 -16.59 -11.74
CA GLY A 214 -13.11 -16.48 -10.70
C GLY A 214 -13.65 -16.88 -9.33
N TRP A 215 -13.05 -17.91 -8.72
CA TRP A 215 -13.30 -18.30 -7.33
C TRP A 215 -12.09 -17.97 -6.47
N ASP A 216 -12.16 -16.88 -5.70
CA ASP A 216 -11.06 -16.52 -4.79
C ASP A 216 -10.99 -17.50 -3.62
N GLY A 217 -9.79 -17.96 -3.28
CA GLY A 217 -9.60 -18.97 -2.24
C GLY A 217 -10.06 -20.39 -2.63
N GLY A 218 -10.28 -20.68 -3.92
CA GLY A 218 -10.62 -22.00 -4.45
C GLY A 218 -9.47 -23.01 -4.35
N GLU A 219 -9.13 -23.44 -3.14
CA GLU A 219 -8.04 -24.38 -2.85
C GLU A 219 -8.33 -25.79 -3.39
N TRP A 220 -7.42 -26.31 -4.22
CA TRP A 220 -7.64 -27.56 -4.97
C TRP A 220 -7.84 -28.77 -4.05
N SER A 221 -7.10 -28.84 -2.93
CA SER A 221 -7.26 -29.93 -1.96
C SER A 221 -8.66 -29.98 -1.31
N VAL A 222 -9.30 -28.82 -1.10
CA VAL A 222 -10.69 -28.75 -0.62
C VAL A 222 -11.65 -29.14 -1.73
N ILE A 223 -11.43 -28.66 -2.96
CA ILE A 223 -12.25 -29.01 -4.12
C ILE A 223 -12.23 -30.53 -4.36
N GLU A 224 -11.08 -31.19 -4.28
CA GLU A 224 -10.95 -32.64 -4.45
C GLU A 224 -11.74 -33.42 -3.40
N ASP A 225 -11.67 -33.03 -2.13
CA ASP A 225 -12.47 -33.64 -1.05
C ASP A 225 -13.98 -33.47 -1.31
N LEU A 226 -14.42 -32.28 -1.73
CA LEU A 226 -15.82 -32.02 -2.06
C LEU A 226 -16.30 -32.78 -3.30
N LEU A 227 -15.44 -32.99 -4.31
CA LEU A 227 -15.72 -33.83 -5.47
C LEU A 227 -15.88 -35.30 -5.07
N GLN A 228 -14.99 -35.82 -4.22
CA GLN A 228 -15.06 -37.20 -3.71
C GLN A 228 -16.34 -37.46 -2.91
N ARG A 229 -16.82 -36.44 -2.18
CA ARG A 229 -18.09 -36.50 -1.43
C ARG A 229 -19.32 -36.26 -2.30
N GLY A 230 -19.17 -35.94 -3.58
CA GLY A 230 -20.26 -35.72 -4.52
C GLY A 230 -20.97 -34.36 -4.39
N TYR A 231 -20.37 -33.38 -3.71
CA TYR A 231 -20.99 -32.06 -3.49
C TYR A 231 -20.86 -31.10 -4.67
N LEU A 232 -19.96 -31.38 -5.64
CA LEU A 232 -19.68 -30.50 -6.77
C LEU A 232 -19.97 -31.16 -8.14
N PRO A 233 -21.20 -31.65 -8.41
CA PRO A 233 -21.51 -32.43 -9.61
C PRO A 233 -21.32 -31.66 -10.92
N ASN A 234 -21.61 -30.35 -10.92
CA ASN A 234 -21.40 -29.50 -12.09
C ASN A 234 -19.92 -29.30 -12.39
N LEU A 235 -19.08 -29.14 -11.36
CA LEU A 235 -17.63 -29.04 -11.52
C LEU A 235 -17.03 -30.37 -11.96
N GLN A 236 -17.48 -31.49 -11.40
CA GLN A 236 -17.07 -32.82 -11.84
C GLN A 236 -17.32 -32.99 -13.34
N LYS A 237 -18.52 -32.62 -13.82
CA LYS A 237 -18.83 -32.65 -15.25
C LYS A 237 -17.90 -31.76 -16.09
N MET A 238 -17.52 -30.59 -15.59
CA MET A 238 -16.56 -29.71 -16.30
C MET A 238 -15.16 -30.32 -16.35
N ILE A 239 -14.71 -30.99 -15.29
CA ILE A 239 -13.43 -31.70 -15.23
C ILE A 239 -13.44 -32.88 -16.21
N ASP A 240 -14.49 -33.71 -16.18
CA ASP A 240 -14.61 -34.91 -17.01
C ASP A 240 -14.64 -34.62 -18.51
N ASN A 241 -15.14 -33.43 -18.89
CA ASN A 241 -15.27 -33.00 -20.29
C ASN A 241 -14.28 -31.89 -20.68
N GLY A 242 -13.27 -31.63 -19.84
CA GLY A 242 -12.36 -30.50 -19.99
C GLY A 242 -10.93 -30.84 -19.59
N VAL A 243 -10.19 -29.80 -19.22
CA VAL A 243 -8.82 -29.93 -18.71
C VAL A 243 -8.75 -29.24 -17.37
N SER A 244 -8.26 -29.95 -16.36
CA SER A 244 -7.97 -29.41 -15.03
C SER A 244 -6.51 -29.67 -14.66
N ALA A 245 -5.89 -28.67 -14.04
CA ALA A 245 -4.54 -28.78 -13.51
C ALA A 245 -4.34 -27.74 -12.39
N PRO A 246 -3.55 -28.05 -11.35
CA PRO A 246 -3.16 -27.06 -10.36
C PRO A 246 -2.33 -25.95 -11.03
N PHE A 247 -2.65 -24.69 -10.74
CA PHE A 247 -1.94 -23.53 -11.26
C PHE A 247 -0.99 -22.95 -10.21
N ARG A 248 0.27 -22.69 -10.57
CA ARG A 248 1.22 -22.06 -9.66
C ARG A 248 0.90 -20.57 -9.53
N SER A 249 0.60 -20.13 -8.32
CA SER A 249 0.39 -18.71 -8.01
C SER A 249 1.70 -17.90 -7.95
N LEU A 250 1.57 -16.58 -7.80
CA LEU A 250 2.68 -15.67 -7.58
C LEU A 250 3.25 -15.82 -6.15
N PRO A 251 4.51 -15.41 -5.89
CA PRO A 251 5.10 -15.50 -4.55
C PRO A 251 4.32 -14.77 -3.46
N SER A 252 3.62 -13.69 -3.82
CA SER A 252 2.64 -13.01 -2.97
C SER A 252 1.25 -13.38 -3.47
N THR A 253 0.41 -13.91 -2.59
CA THR A 253 -0.92 -14.43 -2.93
C THR A 253 -2.05 -13.45 -2.59
N LYS A 254 -1.76 -12.14 -2.54
CA LYS A 254 -2.78 -11.12 -2.26
C LYS A 254 -3.77 -11.04 -3.44
N SER A 255 -5.07 -11.10 -3.17
CA SER A 255 -6.12 -11.09 -4.19
C SER A 255 -5.99 -9.98 -5.25
N PRO A 256 -5.83 -8.68 -4.92
CA PRO A 256 -5.73 -7.63 -5.94
C PRO A 256 -4.52 -7.80 -6.86
N LEU A 257 -3.45 -8.43 -6.37
CA LEU A 257 -2.22 -8.69 -7.11
C LEU A 257 -2.43 -9.81 -8.14
N VAL A 258 -2.94 -10.95 -7.67
CA VAL A 258 -3.16 -12.16 -8.47
C VAL A 258 -4.26 -11.94 -9.50
N TRP A 259 -5.42 -11.41 -9.10
CA TRP A 259 -6.56 -11.21 -10.01
C TRP A 259 -6.33 -10.11 -11.04
N THR A 260 -5.52 -9.10 -10.72
CA THR A 260 -5.05 -8.13 -11.73
C THR A 260 -4.02 -8.75 -12.67
N SER A 261 -3.14 -9.63 -12.18
CA SER A 261 -2.22 -10.39 -13.05
C SER A 261 -2.98 -11.28 -14.03
N ILE A 262 -4.06 -11.96 -13.59
CA ILE A 262 -4.94 -12.73 -14.47
C ILE A 262 -5.61 -11.80 -15.49
N ALA A 263 -6.14 -10.66 -15.06
CA ALA A 263 -6.81 -9.70 -15.93
C ALA A 263 -5.89 -9.13 -17.02
N THR A 264 -4.59 -9.00 -16.76
CA THR A 264 -3.65 -8.27 -17.63
C THR A 264 -2.65 -9.16 -18.34
N GLY A 265 -2.49 -10.41 -17.90
CA GLY A 265 -1.39 -11.28 -18.33
C GLY A 265 0.00 -10.75 -17.94
N LYS A 266 0.09 -9.80 -16.99
CA LYS A 266 1.34 -9.17 -16.55
C LYS A 266 1.62 -9.51 -15.09
N VAL A 267 2.89 -9.42 -14.70
CA VAL A 267 3.31 -9.51 -13.29
C VAL A 267 3.02 -8.19 -12.54
N PRO A 268 2.97 -8.19 -11.20
CA PRO A 268 2.60 -7.03 -10.39
C PRO A 268 3.45 -5.78 -10.64
N ALA A 269 4.76 -5.97 -10.81
CA ALA A 269 5.67 -4.88 -11.14
C ALA A 269 5.33 -4.17 -12.47
N LYS A 270 4.69 -4.88 -13.41
CA LYS A 270 4.30 -4.32 -14.71
C LYS A 270 2.92 -3.68 -14.67
N HIS A 271 1.93 -4.30 -14.02
CA HIS A 271 0.57 -3.73 -13.95
C HIS A 271 0.37 -2.72 -12.81
N GLY A 272 1.31 -2.59 -11.87
CA GLY A 272 1.32 -1.56 -10.83
C GLY A 272 0.47 -1.86 -9.58
N ILE A 273 -0.32 -2.94 -9.59
CA ILE A 273 -1.13 -3.35 -8.43
C ILE A 273 -0.34 -4.37 -7.62
N ILE A 274 0.30 -3.91 -6.55
CA ILE A 274 1.23 -4.74 -5.76
C ILE A 274 0.76 -4.96 -4.30
N ASP A 275 -0.36 -4.36 -3.89
CA ASP A 275 -1.01 -4.55 -2.58
C ASP A 275 -2.50 -4.13 -2.63
N PHE A 276 -3.20 -4.26 -1.51
CA PHE A 276 -4.58 -3.77 -1.29
C PHE A 276 -4.72 -2.24 -1.29
N GLY A 277 -3.60 -1.52 -1.20
CA GLY A 277 -3.55 -0.07 -1.26
C GLY A 277 -2.24 0.41 -1.88
N SER A 278 -2.22 1.68 -2.26
CA SER A 278 -1.04 2.32 -2.82
C SER A 278 -0.89 3.75 -2.34
N PHE A 279 0.34 4.21 -2.26
CA PHE A 279 0.73 5.57 -1.91
C PHE A 279 1.00 6.38 -3.17
N GLN A 280 0.57 7.65 -3.16
CA GLN A 280 0.94 8.62 -4.17
C GLN A 280 1.09 9.99 -3.53
N PHE A 281 2.29 10.58 -3.61
CA PHE A 281 2.48 11.96 -3.16
C PHE A 281 1.88 12.94 -4.17
N PRO A 282 1.40 14.12 -3.74
CA PRO A 282 0.89 15.14 -4.65
C PRO A 282 1.89 15.49 -5.75
N GLY A 283 1.43 15.45 -7.02
CA GLY A 283 2.24 15.76 -8.19
C GLY A 283 2.93 14.54 -8.84
N MET A 284 2.98 13.39 -8.16
CA MET A 284 3.42 12.15 -8.79
C MET A 284 2.41 11.67 -9.85
N VAL A 285 2.91 11.00 -10.87
CA VAL A 285 2.14 10.36 -11.94
C VAL A 285 1.74 8.94 -11.53
N ASN A 286 2.71 8.19 -11.00
CA ASN A 286 2.53 6.80 -10.59
C ASN A 286 2.45 6.69 -9.06
N ASN A 287 1.74 5.67 -8.60
CA ASN A 287 1.66 5.26 -7.21
C ASN A 287 2.72 4.20 -6.86
N PHE A 288 2.89 3.89 -5.58
CA PHE A 288 3.78 2.84 -5.07
C PHE A 288 3.17 2.21 -3.81
N ALA A 289 3.27 0.91 -3.57
CA ALA A 289 2.50 0.31 -2.46
C ALA A 289 3.22 0.20 -1.12
N VAL A 290 4.53 0.38 -1.07
CA VAL A 290 5.27 0.28 0.19
C VAL A 290 6.03 1.56 0.41
N TYR A 291 5.63 2.31 1.45
CA TYR A 291 6.47 3.32 2.05
C TYR A 291 7.22 2.67 3.22
N PRO A 292 8.56 2.71 3.26
CA PRO A 292 9.32 2.24 4.41
C PRO A 292 8.87 3.04 5.63
N ASP A 293 8.15 2.40 6.56
CA ASP A 293 7.62 3.01 7.77
C ASP A 293 7.86 2.12 9.01
N GLY A 294 9.14 1.93 9.36
CA GLY A 294 9.57 1.10 10.48
C GLY A 294 9.15 1.62 11.87
N LEU A 295 8.79 2.90 12.01
CA LEU A 295 8.37 3.51 13.28
C LEU A 295 6.93 4.07 13.25
N GLY A 296 6.18 3.86 12.17
CA GLY A 296 4.80 4.34 12.06
C GLY A 296 4.65 5.85 11.85
N TYR A 297 5.74 6.56 11.50
CA TYR A 297 5.74 8.01 11.32
C TYR A 297 4.93 8.43 10.10
N TYR A 298 5.02 7.66 9.03
CA TYR A 298 4.21 7.93 7.86
C TYR A 298 2.73 7.80 8.22
N ARG A 299 2.31 6.78 8.99
CA ARG A 299 0.92 6.65 9.47
C ARG A 299 0.43 7.82 10.32
N LEU A 300 1.32 8.45 11.10
CA LEU A 300 1.00 9.68 11.84
C LEU A 300 0.77 10.88 10.92
N ILE A 301 1.51 10.98 9.82
CA ILE A 301 1.48 12.12 8.89
C ILE A 301 0.44 11.91 7.78
N SER A 302 0.19 10.67 7.37
CA SER A 302 -0.84 10.28 6.40
C SER A 302 -2.25 10.64 6.88
N ARG A 303 -2.49 10.57 8.20
CA ARG A 303 -3.71 11.08 8.85
C ARG A 303 -3.98 12.56 8.55
N PHE A 304 -2.93 13.36 8.34
CA PHE A 304 -3.04 14.75 7.93
C PHE A 304 -3.02 14.94 6.41
N MET A 305 -2.44 14.01 5.64
CA MET A 305 -2.29 14.12 4.18
C MET A 305 -3.42 13.49 3.35
N ARG A 306 -4.45 12.86 3.94
CA ARG A 306 -5.72 12.35 3.32
C ARG A 306 -5.64 11.48 2.04
N LYS A 307 -4.49 11.37 1.36
CA LYS A 307 -4.28 10.74 0.03
C LYS A 307 -3.23 9.63 0.03
N ALA A 308 -2.84 9.18 1.22
CA ALA A 308 -1.80 8.19 1.40
C ALA A 308 -2.27 6.77 1.07
N ASP A 309 -3.47 6.37 1.47
CA ASP A 309 -3.98 5.03 1.20
C ASP A 309 -4.97 5.11 0.05
N LEU A 310 -4.47 5.05 -1.20
CA LEU A 310 -5.34 4.88 -2.36
C LEU A 310 -5.75 3.41 -2.42
N PRO A 311 -7.05 3.07 -2.23
CA PRO A 311 -7.52 1.72 -2.47
C PRO A 311 -7.28 1.35 -3.93
N VAL A 312 -7.11 0.06 -4.23
CA VAL A 312 -6.92 -0.43 -5.60
C VAL A 312 -8.05 0.06 -6.51
N THR A 313 -7.68 0.57 -7.69
CA THR A 313 -8.60 1.09 -8.71
C THR A 313 -8.19 0.66 -10.11
N SER A 314 -9.10 0.74 -11.07
CA SER A 314 -8.78 0.61 -12.50
C SER A 314 -7.75 1.66 -12.94
N SER A 315 -7.87 2.90 -12.45
CA SER A 315 -6.96 4.00 -12.78
C SER A 315 -5.54 3.85 -12.24
N THR A 316 -5.31 2.95 -11.28
CA THR A 316 -3.97 2.64 -10.76
C THR A 316 -3.31 1.48 -11.51
N ARG A 317 -4.06 0.78 -12.39
CA ARG A 317 -3.51 -0.24 -13.29
C ARG A 317 -2.71 0.45 -14.40
N ARG A 318 -1.49 -0.03 -14.62
CA ARG A 318 -0.54 0.54 -15.60
C ARG A 318 -0.58 -0.15 -16.96
N CYS A 319 -1.49 -1.08 -17.19
CA CYS A 319 -1.61 -1.75 -18.48
C CYS A 319 -3.07 -2.09 -18.75
N GLN A 320 -3.39 -2.35 -20.00
CA GLN A 320 -4.71 -2.84 -20.38
C GLN A 320 -4.98 -4.20 -19.75
N SER A 321 -6.22 -4.37 -19.31
CA SER A 321 -6.79 -5.68 -19.04
C SER A 321 -7.24 -6.36 -20.34
N PHE A 322 -7.59 -7.64 -20.28
CA PHE A 322 -8.16 -8.33 -21.42
C PHE A 322 -9.49 -7.69 -21.86
N TRP A 323 -10.30 -7.09 -20.97
CA TRP A 323 -11.55 -6.45 -21.38
C TRP A 323 -11.32 -5.15 -22.15
N ASN A 324 -10.23 -4.42 -21.85
CA ASN A 324 -9.82 -3.28 -22.67
C ASN A 324 -9.35 -3.74 -24.05
N ILE A 325 -8.51 -4.78 -24.11
CA ILE A 325 -7.99 -5.34 -25.36
C ILE A 325 -9.12 -5.86 -26.26
N LEU A 326 -10.08 -6.59 -25.68
CA LEU A 326 -11.25 -7.10 -26.42
C LEU A 326 -12.17 -5.97 -26.90
N THR A 327 -12.30 -4.89 -26.13
CA THR A 327 -13.02 -3.68 -26.57
C THR A 327 -12.35 -3.04 -27.78
N ASP A 328 -11.02 -2.89 -27.76
CA ASP A 328 -10.26 -2.32 -28.89
C ASP A 328 -10.40 -3.19 -30.15
N ALA A 329 -10.72 -4.47 -29.97
CA ALA A 329 -10.99 -5.44 -31.03
C ALA A 329 -12.49 -5.59 -31.39
N GLU A 330 -13.36 -4.72 -30.86
CA GLU A 330 -14.82 -4.75 -31.12
C GLU A 330 -15.49 -6.08 -30.69
N ILE A 331 -14.98 -6.70 -29.63
CA ILE A 331 -15.53 -7.92 -29.01
C ILE A 331 -16.30 -7.54 -27.74
N SER A 332 -17.61 -7.72 -27.79
CA SER A 332 -18.51 -7.46 -26.66
C SER A 332 -18.13 -8.26 -25.42
N THR A 333 -17.92 -7.55 -24.31
CA THR A 333 -17.38 -8.06 -23.05
C THR A 333 -18.23 -7.61 -21.84
N GLY A 334 -18.56 -8.54 -20.94
CA GLY A 334 -19.22 -8.27 -19.66
C GLY A 334 -18.34 -8.65 -18.47
N ILE A 335 -18.07 -7.73 -17.54
CA ILE A 335 -17.23 -7.97 -16.35
C ILE A 335 -17.99 -7.67 -15.07
N VAL A 336 -17.93 -8.56 -14.09
CA VAL A 336 -18.67 -8.44 -12.83
C VAL A 336 -17.77 -8.74 -11.64
N GLY A 337 -17.66 -7.79 -10.71
CA GLY A 337 -16.96 -7.93 -9.42
C GLY A 337 -15.44 -8.02 -9.50
N TRP A 338 -14.84 -8.00 -10.70
CA TRP A 338 -13.41 -8.27 -10.87
C TRP A 338 -12.53 -7.21 -10.17
N TRP A 339 -11.43 -7.64 -9.55
CA TRP A 339 -10.49 -6.73 -8.88
C TRP A 339 -9.98 -5.59 -9.77
N ALA A 340 -9.82 -4.40 -9.17
CA ALA A 340 -9.32 -3.22 -9.86
C ALA A 340 -10.20 -2.83 -11.07
N SER A 341 -11.52 -2.99 -10.95
CA SER A 341 -12.46 -2.60 -12.01
C SER A 341 -13.19 -1.29 -11.68
N TRP A 342 -13.12 -0.79 -10.44
CA TRP A 342 -13.61 0.54 -10.09
C TRP A 342 -12.54 1.64 -10.27
N PRO A 343 -12.86 2.82 -10.85
CA PRO A 343 -14.12 3.12 -11.52
C PRO A 343 -14.29 2.29 -12.79
N ALA A 344 -15.53 1.89 -13.06
CA ALA A 344 -15.89 1.13 -14.25
C ALA A 344 -15.45 1.89 -15.51
N GLU A 345 -14.62 1.23 -16.32
CA GLU A 345 -14.04 1.76 -17.54
C GLU A 345 -15.03 1.65 -18.72
N PRO A 346 -14.97 2.55 -19.71
CA PRO A 346 -15.74 2.38 -20.93
C PRO A 346 -15.24 1.18 -21.74
N ILE A 347 -16.14 0.25 -22.04
CA ILE A 347 -15.87 -0.95 -22.83
C ILE A 347 -17.00 -1.22 -23.83
N ASP A 348 -16.78 -2.07 -24.82
CA ASP A 348 -17.87 -2.60 -25.64
C ASP A 348 -18.61 -3.68 -24.83
N GLY A 349 -19.70 -3.30 -24.15
CA GLY A 349 -20.48 -4.19 -23.28
C GLY A 349 -20.76 -3.55 -21.91
N PHE A 350 -20.49 -4.26 -20.81
CA PHE A 350 -20.80 -3.77 -19.47
C PHE A 350 -19.78 -4.15 -18.39
N ILE A 351 -19.66 -3.31 -17.37
CA ILE A 351 -18.90 -3.57 -16.15
C ILE A 351 -19.80 -3.34 -14.94
N VAL A 352 -19.80 -4.27 -14.00
CA VAL A 352 -20.22 -4.07 -12.61
C VAL A 352 -18.97 -4.19 -11.76
N SER A 353 -18.48 -3.07 -11.23
CA SER A 353 -17.17 -3.02 -10.57
C SER A 353 -17.12 -3.78 -9.25
N ASP A 354 -15.91 -4.07 -8.77
CA ASP A 354 -15.62 -4.64 -7.45
C ASP A 354 -16.16 -3.82 -6.26
N ARG A 355 -16.58 -2.57 -6.50
CA ARG A 355 -17.18 -1.71 -5.46
C ARG A 355 -18.70 -1.65 -5.48
N PHE A 356 -19.38 -2.44 -6.31
CA PHE A 356 -20.83 -2.40 -6.45
C PHE A 356 -21.61 -2.75 -5.18
N THR A 357 -21.11 -3.65 -4.33
CA THR A 357 -21.78 -4.13 -3.12
C THR A 357 -20.91 -3.97 -1.87
N TYR A 358 -21.38 -4.45 -0.72
CA TYR A 358 -20.60 -4.47 0.52
C TYR A 358 -19.30 -5.25 0.32
N THR A 359 -18.19 -4.55 0.46
CA THR A 359 -16.85 -5.12 0.39
C THR A 359 -15.95 -4.37 1.37
N LEU A 360 -14.70 -4.85 1.54
CA LEU A 360 -13.68 -4.15 2.34
C LEU A 360 -13.49 -2.68 1.92
N PHE A 361 -13.74 -2.34 0.65
CA PHE A 361 -13.56 -1.00 0.11
C PHE A 361 -14.87 -0.21 -0.06
N ASN A 362 -16.01 -0.84 0.20
CA ASN A 362 -17.31 -0.18 0.22
C ASN A 362 -18.19 -0.70 1.38
N PRO A 363 -17.78 -0.45 2.64
CA PRO A 363 -18.46 -1.01 3.83
C PRO A 363 -19.81 -0.38 4.13
N ASN A 364 -20.25 0.61 3.33
CA ASN A 364 -21.53 1.29 3.49
C ASN A 364 -22.42 1.15 2.23
N ALA A 365 -22.10 0.21 1.34
CA ALA A 365 -22.84 0.03 0.08
C ALA A 365 -24.33 -0.22 0.34
N SER A 366 -25.23 0.25 -0.49
CA SER A 366 -26.66 -0.12 -0.48
C SER A 366 -27.27 0.54 -1.70
N ALA A 367 -28.48 0.14 -2.11
CA ALA A 367 -29.20 0.80 -3.19
C ALA A 367 -29.27 2.35 -3.03
N GLN A 368 -29.23 2.88 -1.80
CA GLN A 368 -29.25 4.33 -1.54
C GLN A 368 -27.87 5.01 -1.51
N THR A 369 -26.78 4.25 -1.32
CA THR A 369 -25.42 4.80 -1.21
C THR A 369 -24.54 4.51 -2.42
N LEU A 370 -25.04 3.74 -3.41
CA LEU A 370 -24.39 3.54 -4.69
C LEU A 370 -24.13 4.88 -5.40
N GLN A 371 -22.96 5.01 -6.03
CA GLN A 371 -22.47 6.24 -6.65
C GLN A 371 -21.97 5.99 -8.07
N PHE A 372 -21.77 7.10 -8.79
CA PHE A 372 -21.19 7.10 -10.13
C PHE A 372 -19.83 6.38 -10.18
N GLY A 373 -19.60 5.64 -11.27
CA GLY A 373 -18.36 4.89 -11.52
C GLY A 373 -18.38 3.44 -11.02
N GLN A 374 -19.49 2.95 -10.44
CA GLN A 374 -19.62 1.54 -10.07
C GLN A 374 -20.03 0.63 -11.24
N THR A 375 -20.62 1.18 -12.29
CA THR A 375 -21.00 0.43 -13.49
C THR A 375 -20.59 1.16 -14.75
N TYR A 376 -20.43 0.38 -15.82
CA TYR A 376 -20.45 0.85 -17.19
C TYR A 376 -21.47 -0.01 -17.97
N PRO A 377 -22.32 0.58 -18.82
CA PRO A 377 -22.57 2.02 -18.89
C PRO A 377 -23.15 2.55 -17.54
N PRO A 378 -23.01 3.86 -17.23
CA PRO A 378 -23.37 4.38 -15.91
C PRO A 378 -24.86 4.25 -15.54
N ASP A 379 -25.74 4.24 -16.54
CA ASP A 379 -27.19 4.05 -16.41
C ASP A 379 -27.56 2.63 -15.96
N ALA A 380 -26.73 1.63 -16.25
CA ALA A 380 -26.93 0.26 -15.74
C ALA A 380 -26.99 0.20 -14.20
N LEU A 381 -26.43 1.19 -13.49
CA LEU A 381 -26.46 1.26 -12.03
C LEU A 381 -27.88 1.30 -11.49
N GLU A 382 -28.77 2.06 -12.13
CA GLU A 382 -30.18 2.15 -11.71
C GLU A 382 -30.85 0.78 -11.79
N GLU A 383 -30.63 0.08 -12.91
CA GLU A 383 -31.19 -1.25 -13.17
C GLU A 383 -30.67 -2.29 -12.17
N VAL A 384 -29.36 -2.34 -11.93
CA VAL A 384 -28.77 -3.38 -11.07
C VAL A 384 -28.83 -3.05 -9.58
N SER A 385 -29.11 -1.80 -9.19
CA SER A 385 -29.15 -1.39 -7.77
C SER A 385 -30.08 -2.23 -6.91
N GLN A 386 -31.16 -2.75 -7.47
CA GLN A 386 -32.13 -3.63 -6.80
C GLN A 386 -31.53 -4.97 -6.35
N PHE A 387 -30.42 -5.40 -6.95
CA PHE A 387 -29.70 -6.62 -6.61
C PHE A 387 -28.63 -6.40 -5.53
N CYS A 388 -28.35 -5.15 -5.15
CA CYS A 388 -27.37 -4.83 -4.10
C CYS A 388 -27.95 -5.17 -2.72
N ARG A 389 -27.48 -6.28 -2.14
CA ARG A 389 -27.94 -6.79 -0.84
C ARG A 389 -27.07 -6.29 0.30
N ILE A 390 -27.71 -5.85 1.37
CA ILE A 390 -27.04 -5.54 2.65
C ILE A 390 -26.81 -6.84 3.46
N PRO A 391 -25.79 -6.96 4.33
CA PRO A 391 -25.51 -8.19 5.07
C PRO A 391 -26.69 -8.71 5.89
N ASP A 392 -27.49 -7.80 6.45
CA ASP A 392 -28.68 -8.14 7.25
C ASP A 392 -29.89 -8.59 6.41
N SER A 393 -29.77 -8.58 5.08
CA SER A 393 -30.82 -9.07 4.17
C SER A 393 -30.76 -10.58 3.90
N ILE A 394 -29.81 -11.29 4.51
CA ILE A 394 -29.75 -12.76 4.40
C ILE A 394 -31.01 -13.37 5.03
N THR A 395 -31.60 -14.37 4.39
CA THR A 395 -32.76 -15.07 4.95
C THR A 395 -32.33 -16.19 5.89
N GLU A 396 -33.22 -16.60 6.80
CA GLU A 396 -32.99 -17.76 7.67
C GLU A 396 -32.75 -19.04 6.87
N GLU A 397 -33.44 -19.20 5.74
CA GLU A 397 -33.27 -20.35 4.84
C GLU A 397 -31.87 -20.35 4.20
N GLU A 398 -31.41 -19.19 3.73
CA GLU A 398 -30.06 -19.07 3.16
C GLU A 398 -28.98 -19.34 4.20
N TYR A 399 -29.15 -18.80 5.40
CA TYR A 399 -28.21 -18.99 6.50
C TYR A 399 -28.16 -20.46 6.97
N ALA A 400 -29.32 -21.10 7.11
CA ALA A 400 -29.44 -22.48 7.57
C ALA A 400 -28.84 -23.51 6.60
N ARG A 401 -28.55 -23.15 5.34
CA ARG A 401 -27.84 -24.01 4.39
C ARG A 401 -26.40 -24.28 4.78
N PHE A 402 -25.79 -23.37 5.52
CA PHE A 402 -24.36 -23.41 5.85
C PHE A 402 -24.12 -23.57 7.35
N MET A 403 -24.98 -22.98 8.18
CA MET A 403 -24.84 -22.99 9.63
C MET A 403 -25.95 -23.84 10.25
N PRO A 404 -25.65 -24.80 11.14
CA PRO A 404 -26.69 -25.48 11.90
C PRO A 404 -27.46 -24.44 12.74
N LEU A 405 -28.79 -24.57 12.80
CA LEU A 405 -29.69 -23.72 13.59
C LEU A 405 -29.49 -23.95 15.10
N THR A 406 -28.29 -23.73 15.64
CA THR A 406 -28.03 -23.87 17.06
C THR A 406 -28.52 -22.60 17.76
N ARG A 407 -29.56 -22.79 18.59
CA ARG A 407 -30.19 -21.81 19.47
C ARG A 407 -29.17 -20.92 20.19
N GLY A 408 -29.17 -19.64 19.84
CA GLY A 408 -28.51 -18.60 20.63
C GLY A 408 -28.51 -17.30 19.86
N GLN A 409 -29.27 -16.32 20.36
CA GLN A 409 -29.40 -14.99 19.78
C GLN A 409 -28.02 -14.44 19.41
N VAL A 410 -27.88 -14.00 18.15
CA VAL A 410 -26.77 -13.12 17.75
C VAL A 410 -26.90 -11.85 18.59
N VAL A 411 -26.04 -11.72 19.59
CA VAL A 411 -25.99 -10.53 20.43
C VAL A 411 -25.38 -9.42 19.59
N HIS A 412 -26.23 -8.52 19.07
CA HIS A 412 -25.79 -7.22 18.58
C HIS A 412 -25.37 -6.36 19.78
N PRO A 413 -24.12 -5.84 19.86
CA PRO A 413 -23.81 -4.80 20.82
C PRO A 413 -24.58 -3.53 20.44
N ALA A 414 -25.35 -3.00 21.39
CA ALA A 414 -26.27 -1.88 21.19
C ALA A 414 -25.59 -0.50 20.96
N SER A 415 -24.26 -0.44 20.85
CA SER A 415 -23.54 0.83 20.66
C SER A 415 -22.18 0.62 20.00
N TRP A 416 -22.01 1.27 18.84
CA TRP A 416 -20.87 1.20 17.94
C TRP A 416 -19.72 2.11 18.37
N GLU A 417 -19.14 1.87 19.55
CA GLU A 417 -17.89 2.53 19.94
C GLU A 417 -16.86 1.57 20.59
N GLN A 418 -15.69 1.55 19.93
CA GLN A 418 -14.33 1.33 20.46
C GLN A 418 -13.80 -0.10 20.75
N ASN A 419 -12.85 -0.44 19.88
CA ASN A 419 -11.51 -0.98 20.15
C ASN A 419 -11.29 -2.51 20.22
N GLN A 420 -10.68 -2.98 19.13
CA GLN A 420 -9.55 -3.91 19.03
C GLN A 420 -9.79 -5.43 19.05
N TYR A 421 -11.01 -5.93 19.18
CA TYR A 421 -11.31 -7.35 18.90
C TYR A 421 -12.71 -7.58 18.28
N GLN A 422 -13.32 -6.53 17.71
CA GLN A 422 -14.72 -6.55 17.25
C GLN A 422 -14.91 -6.61 15.71
N ASP A 423 -13.83 -6.55 14.92
CA ASP A 423 -13.88 -6.70 13.45
C ASP A 423 -13.93 -8.18 12.97
N TRP A 424 -13.92 -9.14 13.91
CA TRP A 424 -13.70 -10.58 13.65
C TRP A 424 -14.89 -11.47 14.02
N ASN A 425 -16.14 -10.99 13.92
CA ASN A 425 -17.29 -11.90 14.06
C ASN A 425 -17.43 -12.76 12.77
N PRO A 426 -17.12 -14.07 12.82
CA PRO A 426 -17.12 -14.92 11.63
C PRO A 426 -18.51 -14.99 10.97
N LEU A 427 -19.59 -14.94 11.76
CA LEU A 427 -20.95 -14.99 11.24
C LEU A 427 -21.32 -13.73 10.46
N TYR A 428 -20.93 -12.55 10.95
CA TYR A 428 -21.16 -11.30 10.21
C TYR A 428 -20.34 -11.28 8.91
N GLN A 429 -19.08 -11.73 8.97
CA GLN A 429 -18.22 -11.82 7.80
C GLN A 429 -18.76 -12.82 6.76
N PHE A 430 -19.35 -13.93 7.21
CA PHE A 430 -20.10 -14.84 6.34
C PHE A 430 -21.29 -14.15 5.67
N ARG A 431 -22.14 -13.43 6.43
CA ARG A 431 -23.28 -12.69 5.86
C ARG A 431 -22.81 -11.71 4.80
N LEU A 432 -21.79 -10.92 5.09
CA LEU A 432 -21.20 -9.96 4.17
C LEU A 432 -20.70 -10.65 2.90
N ALA A 433 -19.89 -11.69 3.03
CA ALA A 433 -19.34 -12.45 1.91
C ALA A 433 -20.44 -13.09 1.05
N TYR A 434 -21.45 -13.69 1.67
CA TYR A 434 -22.57 -14.34 1.01
C TYR A 434 -23.45 -13.33 0.27
N THR A 435 -23.91 -12.26 0.92
CA THR A 435 -24.77 -11.25 0.28
C THR A 435 -24.04 -10.49 -0.82
N ALA A 436 -22.71 -10.29 -0.69
CA ALA A 436 -21.89 -9.71 -1.75
C ALA A 436 -21.82 -10.65 -2.97
N ALA A 437 -21.55 -11.94 -2.76
CA ALA A 437 -21.54 -12.93 -3.84
C ALA A 437 -22.90 -13.02 -4.53
N GLU A 438 -24.00 -13.05 -3.78
CA GLU A 438 -25.35 -13.02 -4.33
C GLU A 438 -25.63 -11.74 -5.11
N SER A 439 -25.20 -10.57 -4.62
CA SER A 439 -25.35 -9.30 -5.34
C SER A 439 -24.66 -9.33 -6.70
N PHE A 440 -23.42 -9.82 -6.76
CA PHE A 440 -22.69 -9.96 -8.02
C PHE A 440 -23.31 -11.00 -8.94
N LYS A 441 -23.74 -12.13 -8.40
CA LYS A 441 -24.40 -13.20 -9.17
C LYS A 441 -25.68 -12.68 -9.83
N GLU A 442 -26.59 -12.09 -9.07
CA GLU A 442 -27.89 -11.60 -9.58
C GLU A 442 -27.70 -10.46 -10.59
N ALA A 443 -26.90 -9.44 -10.26
CA ALA A 443 -26.62 -8.34 -11.20
C ALA A 443 -25.91 -8.83 -12.47
N GLY A 444 -24.96 -9.76 -12.32
CA GLY A 444 -24.20 -10.30 -13.44
C GLY A 444 -25.04 -11.18 -14.36
N LEU A 445 -25.88 -12.06 -13.81
CA LEU A 445 -26.79 -12.90 -14.60
C LEU A 445 -27.83 -12.04 -15.33
N TYR A 446 -28.41 -11.04 -14.67
CA TYR A 446 -29.35 -10.11 -15.29
C TYR A 446 -28.74 -9.43 -16.53
N LEU A 447 -27.55 -8.85 -16.39
CA LEU A 447 -26.87 -8.18 -17.51
C LEU A 447 -26.37 -9.18 -18.56
N TYR A 448 -25.91 -10.36 -18.17
CA TYR A 448 -25.53 -11.41 -19.12
C TYR A 448 -26.71 -11.85 -20.00
N GLU A 449 -27.89 -12.07 -19.40
CA GLU A 449 -29.09 -12.45 -20.15
C GLU A 449 -29.56 -11.35 -21.11
N LYS A 450 -29.47 -10.08 -20.66
CA LYS A 450 -29.85 -8.90 -21.44
C LYS A 450 -28.92 -8.63 -22.62
N HIS A 451 -27.60 -8.68 -22.40
CA HIS A 451 -26.60 -8.23 -23.38
C HIS A 451 -25.93 -9.35 -24.16
N ARG A 452 -25.89 -10.58 -23.61
CA ARG A 452 -25.28 -11.77 -24.23
C ARG A 452 -23.89 -11.51 -24.83
N PRO A 453 -22.94 -10.96 -24.05
CA PRO A 453 -21.60 -10.64 -24.56
C PRO A 453 -20.87 -11.91 -25.02
N SER A 454 -19.95 -11.75 -25.98
CA SER A 454 -19.10 -12.84 -26.47
C SER A 454 -18.12 -13.32 -25.40
N MET A 455 -17.67 -12.40 -24.54
CA MET A 455 -16.85 -12.69 -23.37
C MET A 455 -17.60 -12.27 -22.09
N PHE A 456 -17.72 -13.17 -21.13
CA PHE A 456 -18.28 -12.87 -19.80
C PHE A 456 -17.31 -13.27 -18.69
N GLY A 457 -16.97 -12.34 -17.80
CA GLY A 457 -16.14 -12.57 -16.63
C GLY A 457 -16.89 -12.23 -15.35
N ILE A 458 -16.93 -13.16 -14.39
CA ILE A 458 -17.48 -12.91 -13.06
C ILE A 458 -16.53 -13.42 -11.99
N TYR A 459 -16.34 -12.63 -10.94
CA TYR A 459 -15.44 -12.93 -9.84
C TYR A 459 -16.20 -13.00 -8.51
N PHE A 460 -15.90 -14.02 -7.71
CA PHE A 460 -16.46 -14.25 -6.39
C PHE A 460 -15.36 -14.31 -5.33
N GLN A 461 -15.37 -13.36 -4.39
CA GLN A 461 -14.46 -13.32 -3.24
C GLN A 461 -14.92 -14.16 -2.04
N GLY A 462 -16.14 -14.71 -2.08
CA GLY A 462 -16.83 -15.20 -0.89
C GLY A 462 -16.09 -16.34 -0.18
N ILE A 463 -15.49 -17.26 -0.93
CA ILE A 463 -14.77 -18.43 -0.36
C ILE A 463 -13.52 -17.97 0.39
N ASP A 464 -12.69 -17.10 -0.20
CA ASP A 464 -11.52 -16.51 0.46
C ASP A 464 -11.90 -15.79 1.76
N MET A 465 -12.91 -14.90 1.68
CA MET A 465 -13.37 -14.16 2.86
C MET A 465 -13.84 -15.10 3.97
N VAL A 466 -14.69 -16.08 3.67
CA VAL A 466 -15.18 -17.03 4.67
C VAL A 466 -14.01 -17.86 5.23
N SER A 467 -13.11 -18.32 4.37
CA SER A 467 -11.94 -19.10 4.79
C SER A 467 -11.08 -18.32 5.78
N HIS A 468 -10.84 -17.03 5.56
CA HIS A 468 -10.08 -16.20 6.49
C HIS A 468 -10.60 -16.21 7.94
N PHE A 469 -11.91 -16.40 8.15
CA PHE A 469 -12.52 -16.39 9.47
C PHE A 469 -12.83 -17.79 10.02
N PHE A 470 -13.08 -18.77 9.16
CA PHE A 470 -13.52 -20.12 9.58
C PHE A 470 -12.43 -21.19 9.54
N TRP A 471 -11.29 -20.96 8.87
CA TRP A 471 -10.26 -21.99 8.74
C TRP A 471 -9.67 -22.43 10.08
N GLN A 472 -9.63 -21.52 11.05
CA GLN A 472 -9.20 -21.81 12.42
C GLN A 472 -10.12 -22.81 13.13
N TYR A 473 -11.39 -22.91 12.75
CA TYR A 473 -12.33 -23.88 13.32
C TYR A 473 -12.31 -25.20 12.54
N TYR A 474 -12.07 -25.13 11.22
CA TYR A 474 -11.89 -26.31 10.38
C TYR A 474 -10.56 -27.06 10.65
N ARG A 475 -9.48 -26.33 10.91
CA ARG A 475 -8.14 -26.87 11.23
C ARG A 475 -7.58 -26.27 12.52
N PRO A 476 -8.20 -26.51 13.69
CA PRO A 476 -7.82 -25.85 14.94
C PRO A 476 -6.39 -26.16 15.39
N PHE A 477 -5.84 -27.31 14.99
CA PHE A 477 -4.46 -27.71 15.30
C PHE A 477 -3.39 -26.85 14.61
N ASP A 478 -3.75 -26.13 13.54
CA ASP A 478 -2.83 -25.24 12.83
C ASP A 478 -2.79 -23.82 13.43
N TYR A 479 -3.67 -23.52 14.40
CA TYR A 479 -3.86 -22.20 15.00
C TYR A 479 -3.58 -22.23 16.51
N ILE A 480 -3.18 -21.08 17.06
CA ILE A 480 -2.86 -20.95 18.48
C ILE A 480 -4.14 -20.57 19.24
N ASP A 481 -4.43 -21.31 20.32
CA ASP A 481 -5.47 -20.98 21.31
C ASP A 481 -6.92 -20.85 20.77
N VAL A 482 -7.34 -21.69 19.82
CA VAL A 482 -8.74 -21.74 19.36
C VAL A 482 -9.63 -22.40 20.44
N PRO A 483 -10.65 -21.71 20.98
CA PRO A 483 -11.53 -22.30 21.99
C PRO A 483 -12.28 -23.52 21.48
N GLN A 484 -12.31 -24.60 22.26
CA GLN A 484 -13.03 -25.83 21.90
C GLN A 484 -14.53 -25.59 21.65
N SER A 485 -15.14 -24.67 22.40
CA SER A 485 -16.54 -24.25 22.18
C SER A 485 -16.79 -23.65 20.80
N ASP A 486 -15.79 -22.94 20.26
CA ASP A 486 -15.90 -22.28 18.96
C ASP A 486 -15.65 -23.29 17.83
N VAL A 487 -14.74 -24.26 18.05
CA VAL A 487 -14.58 -25.41 17.15
C VAL A 487 -15.88 -26.21 17.06
N GLU A 488 -16.53 -26.50 18.19
CA GLU A 488 -17.81 -27.21 18.21
C GLU A 488 -18.96 -26.43 17.55
N ALA A 489 -18.87 -25.09 17.55
CA ALA A 489 -19.89 -24.22 16.97
C ALA A 489 -19.70 -23.95 15.46
N PHE A 490 -18.45 -23.88 14.98
CA PHE A 490 -18.11 -23.35 13.66
C PHE A 490 -17.22 -24.25 12.79
N GLY A 491 -16.66 -25.34 13.33
CA GLY A 491 -15.82 -26.32 12.63
C GLY A 491 -16.51 -27.66 12.44
#